data_AF-A0A963Q797-F1
#
_entry.id   AF-A0A963Q797-F1
#
_cell.length_a   1.000
_cell.length_b   1.000
_cell.length_c   1.000
_cell.angle_alpha   90.00
_cell.angle_beta   90.00
_cell.angle_gamma   90.00
#
_symmetry.space_group_name_H-M   'P 1'
#
loop_
_entity.id
_entity.type
_entity.pdbx_description
1 polymer ?
#
loop_
_entity_poly.entity_id
_entity_poly.type
_entity_poly.pdbx_seq_one_letter_code
_entity_poly.pdbx_strand_id
1 'polypeptide(L)'
;MSKKPRILVAECMQEISSFNPLQSEYANFHIEHGAQMLVQKGINTGLGGALAVFDEVGFEPVLTISARAGSAGLLSRPGWNRLMGEVMEAIAAEAGSGIAGVYFSMHGAMGADGELDPEGYLLAE
;
A
#
# COMPACT_ATOMS: atom_id res chain seq x y z
N MET A 1 16.10 -27.97 2.92
CA MET A 1 15.01 -27.15 3.51
C MET A 1 14.20 -26.59 2.37
N SER A 2 12.87 -26.68 2.40
CA SER A 2 12.04 -26.01 1.39
C SER A 2 12.24 -24.50 1.52
N LYS A 3 12.32 -23.78 0.40
CA LYS A 3 12.41 -22.31 0.40
C LYS A 3 11.12 -21.74 1.02
N LYS A 4 11.25 -20.74 1.89
CA LYS A 4 10.08 -20.03 2.44
C LYS A 4 9.32 -19.33 1.31
N PRO A 5 7.99 -19.39 1.26
CA PRO A 5 7.21 -18.61 0.29
C PRO A 5 7.48 -17.12 0.48
N ARG A 6 7.92 -16.46 -0.59
CA ARG A 6 8.16 -15.01 -0.61
C ARG A 6 6.86 -14.29 -0.93
N ILE A 7 6.38 -13.43 -0.05
CA ILE A 7 5.12 -12.70 -0.24
C ILE A 7 5.46 -11.22 -0.45
N LEU A 8 5.12 -10.67 -1.61
CA LEU A 8 5.23 -9.23 -1.83
C LEU A 8 4.23 -8.51 -0.93
N VAL A 9 4.70 -7.48 -0.24
CA VAL A 9 3.89 -6.69 0.68
C VAL A 9 3.87 -5.25 0.20
N ALA A 10 2.67 -4.76 -0.09
CA ALA A 10 2.41 -3.36 -0.41
C ALA A 10 1.22 -2.86 0.41
N GLU A 11 1.18 -1.55 0.64
CA GLU A 11 0.09 -0.90 1.34
C GLU A 11 -0.16 0.49 0.73
N CYS A 12 -1.40 0.77 0.35
CA CYS A 12 -1.82 2.05 -0.20
C CYS A 12 -3.26 2.29 0.26
N MET A 13 -3.45 3.28 1.12
CA MET A 13 -4.76 3.49 1.72
C MET A 13 -5.02 4.96 2.06
N GLN A 14 -6.25 5.34 1.80
CA GLN A 14 -6.88 6.55 2.29
C GLN A 14 -8.40 6.30 2.25
N GLU A 15 -9.12 6.93 3.16
CA GLU A 15 -10.57 7.10 3.03
C GLU A 15 -10.85 8.49 2.48
N ILE A 16 -11.80 8.62 1.55
CA ILE A 16 -12.26 9.94 1.10
C ILE A 16 -13.71 10.23 1.48
N SER A 17 -13.99 11.52 1.63
CA SER A 17 -15.34 12.09 1.67
C SER A 17 -15.50 13.04 0.49
N SER A 18 -16.29 12.64 -0.50
CA SER A 18 -16.46 13.41 -1.76
C SER A 18 -17.09 14.79 -1.57
N PHE A 19 -17.74 15.03 -0.42
CA PHE A 19 -18.32 16.34 -0.08
C PHE A 19 -17.33 17.27 0.65
N ASN A 20 -16.16 16.77 1.04
CA ASN A 20 -15.11 17.60 1.61
C ASN A 20 -14.49 18.45 0.49
N PRO A 21 -14.65 19.79 0.52
CA PRO A 21 -14.15 20.65 -0.55
C PRO A 21 -12.63 20.79 -0.53
N LEU A 22 -11.96 20.37 0.54
CA LEU A 22 -10.51 20.37 0.63
C LEU A 22 -9.96 19.05 0.12
N GLN A 23 -9.32 19.08 -1.05
CA GLN A 23 -8.61 17.94 -1.60
C GLN A 23 -7.46 17.51 -0.68
N SER A 24 -7.23 16.20 -0.64
CA SER A 24 -5.98 15.66 -0.09
C SER A 24 -4.86 15.81 -1.13
N GLU A 25 -3.64 15.94 -0.64
CA GLU A 25 -2.43 16.00 -1.44
C GLU A 25 -1.50 14.85 -1.09
N TYR A 26 -0.55 14.56 -1.97
CA TYR A 26 0.50 13.57 -1.72
C TYR A 26 1.21 13.80 -0.39
N ALA A 27 1.43 15.06 0.00
CA ALA A 27 2.08 15.42 1.27
C ALA A 27 1.31 15.00 2.53
N ASN A 28 0.04 14.57 2.40
CA ASN A 28 -0.72 13.99 3.52
C ASN A 28 -0.40 12.53 3.78
N PHE A 29 0.25 11.82 2.84
CA PHE A 29 0.60 10.43 3.00
C PHE A 29 1.85 10.28 3.88
N HIS A 30 1.75 9.40 4.86
CA HIS A 30 2.91 8.85 5.55
C HIS A 30 3.42 7.66 4.74
N ILE A 31 4.65 7.78 4.22
CA ILE A 31 5.25 6.79 3.32
C ILE A 31 6.46 6.14 3.99
N GLU A 32 6.44 4.81 4.02
CA GLU A 32 7.50 3.94 4.53
C GLU A 32 7.94 3.00 3.39
N HIS A 33 9.24 2.91 3.12
CA HIS A 33 9.77 2.00 2.09
C HIS A 33 10.55 0.83 2.71
N GLY A 34 10.39 -0.35 2.11
CA GLY A 34 11.13 -1.55 2.45
C GLY A 34 11.09 -1.84 3.96
N ALA A 35 12.26 -1.96 4.58
CA ALA A 35 12.37 -2.25 6.01
C ALA A 35 11.71 -1.21 6.93
N GLN A 36 11.47 0.03 6.46
CA GLN A 36 10.77 1.04 7.26
C GLN A 36 9.33 0.62 7.60
N MET A 37 8.69 -0.19 6.75
CA MET A 37 7.34 -0.73 6.98
C MET A 37 7.26 -1.58 8.26
N LEU A 38 8.39 -2.08 8.77
CA LEU A 38 8.46 -2.83 10.03
C LEU A 38 8.11 -1.98 11.26
N VAL A 39 8.02 -0.65 11.14
CA VAL A 39 7.47 0.21 12.20
C VAL A 39 6.04 -0.18 12.58
N GLN A 40 5.32 -0.85 11.67
CA GLN A 40 3.97 -1.36 11.92
C GLN A 40 3.94 -2.71 12.65
N LYS A 41 5.09 -3.35 12.88
CA LYS A 41 5.15 -4.64 13.58
C LYS A 41 4.74 -4.49 15.04
N GLY A 42 3.80 -5.32 15.48
CA GLY A 42 3.33 -5.35 16.88
C GLY A 42 2.37 -4.23 17.26
N ILE A 43 1.94 -3.39 16.31
CA ILE A 43 0.86 -2.42 16.51
C ILE A 43 -0.41 -2.85 15.79
N ASN A 44 -1.57 -2.38 16.27
CA ASN A 44 -2.89 -2.79 15.79
C ASN A 44 -3.27 -2.14 14.44
N THR A 45 -2.60 -2.58 13.38
CA THR A 45 -2.83 -2.17 11.98
C THR A 45 -3.03 -3.41 11.10
N GLY A 46 -3.59 -3.22 9.90
CA GLY A 46 -3.75 -4.32 8.94
C GLY A 46 -2.41 -5.01 8.61
N LEU A 47 -1.39 -4.22 8.25
CA LEU A 47 -0.05 -4.75 8.01
C LEU A 47 0.57 -5.36 9.29
N GLY A 48 0.43 -4.73 10.44
CA GLY A 48 0.95 -5.25 11.72
C GLY A 48 0.40 -6.64 12.06
N GLY A 49 -0.89 -6.86 11.84
CA GLY A 49 -1.53 -8.18 11.97
C GLY A 49 -1.01 -9.19 10.95
N ALA A 50 -0.90 -8.80 9.68
CA ALA A 50 -0.39 -9.68 8.62
C ALA A 50 1.06 -10.12 8.87
N LEU A 51 1.93 -9.21 9.33
CA LEU A 51 3.32 -9.53 9.69
C LEU A 51 3.40 -10.58 10.81
N ALA A 52 2.52 -10.53 11.81
CA ALA A 52 2.46 -11.54 12.86
C ALA A 52 2.10 -12.92 12.29
N VAL A 53 1.11 -12.99 11.38
CA VAL A 53 0.73 -14.25 10.72
C VAL A 53 1.87 -14.78 9.84
N PHE A 54 2.57 -13.92 9.10
CA PHE A 54 3.70 -14.34 8.26
C PHE A 54 4.81 -15.00 9.06
N ASP A 55 5.14 -14.45 10.23
CA ASP A 55 6.10 -15.05 11.16
C ASP A 55 5.63 -16.44 11.63
N GLU A 56 4.34 -16.59 11.97
CA GLU A 56 3.75 -17.87 12.43
C GLU A 56 3.75 -18.96 11.35
N VAL A 57 3.41 -18.61 10.11
CA VAL A 57 3.32 -19.58 8.99
C VAL A 57 4.64 -19.76 8.22
N GLY A 58 5.69 -19.00 8.59
CA GLY A 58 7.01 -19.10 7.99
C GLY A 58 7.12 -18.49 6.59
N PHE A 59 6.33 -17.46 6.28
CA PHE A 59 6.46 -16.67 5.06
C PHE A 59 7.62 -15.67 5.16
N GLU A 60 8.17 -15.31 4.01
CA GLU A 60 9.23 -14.30 3.88
C GLU A 60 8.64 -13.03 3.24
N PRO A 61 8.34 -11.97 4.01
CA PRO A 61 7.79 -10.76 3.45
C PRO A 61 8.83 -10.00 2.62
N VAL A 62 8.45 -9.63 1.41
CA VAL A 62 9.19 -8.73 0.52
C VAL A 62 8.53 -7.37 0.62
N LEU A 63 9.05 -6.54 1.51
CA LEU A 63 8.51 -5.23 1.84
C LEU A 63 8.83 -4.23 0.72
N THR A 64 7.82 -3.58 0.17
CA THR A 64 7.97 -2.60 -0.93
C THR A 64 7.69 -1.18 -0.43
N ILE A 65 6.41 -0.82 -0.30
CA ILE A 65 5.94 0.50 0.10
C ILE A 65 4.69 0.38 0.98
N SER A 66 4.59 1.26 1.98
CA SER A 66 3.37 1.57 2.70
C SER A 66 3.09 3.06 2.57
N ALA A 67 2.01 3.42 1.90
CA ALA A 67 1.50 4.79 1.81
C ALA A 67 0.13 4.88 2.48
N ARG A 68 0.06 5.64 3.58
CA ARG A 68 -1.17 5.75 4.40
C ARG A 68 -1.51 7.22 4.66
N ALA A 69 -2.75 7.60 4.43
CA ALA A 69 -3.27 8.91 4.81
C ALA A 69 -4.57 8.79 5.62
N GLY A 70 -4.86 9.81 6.43
CA GLY A 70 -6.15 9.91 7.12
C GLY A 70 -7.31 10.25 6.18
N SER A 71 -8.53 10.22 6.71
CA SER A 71 -9.75 10.59 5.99
C SER A 71 -9.71 12.05 5.54
N ALA A 72 -9.96 12.32 4.25
CA ALA A 72 -9.86 13.64 3.64
C ALA A 72 -10.85 13.82 2.46
N GLY A 73 -10.76 14.92 1.71
CA GLY A 73 -11.41 14.99 0.39
C GLY A 73 -10.68 14.13 -0.64
N LEU A 74 -11.15 14.17 -1.89
CA LEU A 74 -10.50 13.46 -3.00
C LEU A 74 -9.00 13.79 -3.05
N LEU A 75 -8.17 12.78 -3.32
CA LEU A 75 -6.76 13.00 -3.63
C LEU A 75 -6.66 13.81 -4.93
N SER A 76 -5.87 14.89 -4.91
CA SER A 76 -5.62 15.70 -6.08
C SER A 76 -5.06 14.85 -7.23
N ARG A 77 -5.41 15.18 -8.48
CA ARG A 77 -4.89 14.45 -9.65
C ARG A 77 -3.35 14.37 -9.69
N PRO A 78 -2.60 15.47 -9.42
CA PRO A 78 -1.14 15.37 -9.33
C PRO A 78 -0.67 14.50 -8.17
N GLY A 79 -1.36 14.55 -7.03
CA GLY A 79 -1.08 13.70 -5.87
C GLY A 79 -1.26 12.22 -6.18
N TRP A 80 -2.36 11.88 -6.86
CA TRP A 80 -2.65 10.53 -7.32
C TRP A 80 -1.61 10.03 -8.31
N ASN A 81 -1.33 10.78 -9.38
CA ASN A 81 -0.35 10.35 -10.39
C ASN A 81 1.03 10.09 -9.78
N ARG A 82 1.44 10.93 -8.82
CA ARG A 82 2.70 10.74 -8.10
C ARG A 82 2.66 9.49 -7.22
N LEU A 83 1.63 9.35 -6.38
CA LEU A 83 1.49 8.23 -5.46
C LEU A 83 1.41 6.89 -6.21
N MET A 84 0.58 6.84 -7.25
CA MET A 84 0.44 5.67 -8.12
C MET A 84 1.79 5.30 -8.74
N GLY A 85 2.50 6.26 -9.33
CA GLY A 85 3.81 6.00 -9.95
C GLY A 85 4.81 5.41 -8.95
N GLU A 86 4.87 5.95 -7.74
CA GLU A 86 5.77 5.48 -6.68
C GLU A 86 5.40 4.10 -6.17
N VAL A 87 4.11 3.81 -6.00
CA VAL A 87 3.62 2.47 -5.63
C VAL A 87 3.97 1.45 -6.71
N MET A 88 3.68 1.77 -7.98
CA MET A 88 3.97 0.88 -9.10
C MET A 88 5.46 0.64 -9.29
N GLU A 89 6.30 1.67 -9.13
CA GLU A 89 7.76 1.54 -9.19
C GLU A 89 8.29 0.61 -8.09
N ALA A 90 7.81 0.77 -6.85
CA ALA A 90 8.23 -0.07 -5.72
C ALA A 90 7.82 -1.53 -5.90
N ILE A 91 6.63 -1.80 -6.44
CA ILE A 91 6.15 -3.16 -6.74
C ILE A 91 6.94 -3.76 -7.92
N ALA A 92 7.11 -3.00 -9.00
CA ALA A 92 7.80 -3.45 -10.20
C ALA A 92 9.28 -3.76 -9.95
N ALA A 93 9.93 -3.11 -8.99
CA ALA A 93 11.30 -3.43 -8.59
C ALA A 93 11.47 -4.88 -8.10
N GLU A 94 10.41 -5.52 -7.62
CA GLU A 94 10.40 -6.92 -7.18
C GLU A 94 9.90 -7.90 -8.25
N ALA A 95 9.60 -7.41 -9.46
CA ALA A 95 9.24 -8.26 -10.59
C ALA A 95 10.34 -9.29 -10.87
N GLY A 96 9.95 -10.56 -11.02
CA GLY A 96 10.90 -11.64 -11.28
C GLY A 96 11.76 -12.06 -10.09
N SER A 97 11.56 -11.50 -8.88
CA SER A 97 12.31 -11.92 -7.70
C SER A 97 11.87 -13.31 -7.19
N GLY A 98 10.83 -13.91 -7.79
CA GLY A 98 10.32 -15.23 -7.41
C GLY A 98 9.39 -15.17 -6.21
N ILE A 99 8.54 -14.13 -6.17
CA ILE A 99 7.41 -14.03 -5.26
C ILE A 99 6.41 -15.16 -5.52
N ALA A 100 5.83 -15.69 -4.45
CA ALA A 100 4.81 -16.74 -4.48
C ALA A 100 3.38 -16.18 -4.37
N GLY A 101 3.25 -14.91 -3.99
CA GLY A 101 1.97 -14.22 -3.85
C GLY A 101 2.16 -12.76 -3.46
N VAL A 102 1.04 -12.04 -3.38
CA VAL A 102 0.98 -10.63 -3.01
C VAL A 102 0.00 -10.46 -1.85
N TYR A 103 0.42 -9.71 -0.84
CA TYR A 103 -0.44 -9.13 0.18
C TYR A 103 -0.46 -7.62 -0.04
N PHE A 104 -1.60 -7.09 -0.49
CA PHE A 104 -1.80 -5.66 -0.69
C PHE A 104 -2.85 -5.15 0.30
N SER A 105 -2.40 -4.39 1.30
CA SER A 105 -3.26 -3.76 2.31
C SER A 105 -3.87 -2.48 1.76
N MET A 106 -5.19 -2.41 1.72
CA MET A 106 -5.96 -1.31 1.12
C MET A 106 -7.10 -0.88 2.03
N HIS A 107 -7.57 0.36 1.90
CA HIS A 107 -8.78 0.81 2.58
C HIS A 107 -10.05 0.25 1.90
N GLY A 108 -10.11 0.36 0.56
CA GLY A 108 -11.27 0.01 -0.25
C GLY A 108 -12.25 1.17 -0.44
N ALA A 109 -11.84 2.40 -0.13
CA ALA A 109 -12.65 3.61 -0.31
C ALA A 109 -11.77 4.84 -0.59
N MET A 110 -10.62 4.64 -1.24
CA MET A 110 -9.84 5.74 -1.74
C MET A 110 -10.53 6.36 -2.96
N GLY A 111 -10.20 7.60 -3.27
CA GLY A 111 -10.70 8.27 -4.46
C GLY A 111 -9.84 9.46 -4.81
N ALA A 112 -9.64 9.67 -6.11
CA ALA A 112 -8.86 10.75 -6.65
C ALA A 112 -9.65 11.55 -7.68
N ASP A 113 -9.21 12.77 -7.94
CA ASP A 113 -9.71 13.56 -9.07
C ASP A 113 -9.39 12.86 -10.39
N GLY A 114 -10.43 12.28 -11.01
CA GLY A 114 -10.36 11.55 -12.27
C GLY A 114 -10.08 10.06 -12.17
N GLU A 115 -9.99 9.51 -10.96
CA GLU A 115 -9.94 8.08 -10.72
C GLU A 115 -10.74 7.78 -9.44
N LEU A 116 -11.93 7.21 -9.60
CA LEU A 116 -12.86 6.95 -8.48
C LEU A 116 -12.66 5.57 -7.86
N ASP A 117 -11.83 4.72 -8.46
CA ASP A 117 -11.44 3.42 -7.94
C ASP A 117 -9.90 3.26 -8.00
N PRO A 118 -9.12 4.03 -7.21
CA PRO A 118 -7.66 3.92 -7.19
C PRO A 118 -7.18 2.51 -6.82
N GLU A 119 -7.85 1.83 -5.89
CA GLU A 119 -7.52 0.46 -5.52
C GLU A 119 -7.70 -0.52 -6.70
N GLY A 120 -8.82 -0.43 -7.42
CA GLY A 120 -9.06 -1.23 -8.62
C GLY A 120 -8.04 -0.94 -9.72
N TYR A 121 -7.66 0.32 -9.93
CA TYR A 121 -6.60 0.70 -10.85
C TYR A 121 -5.26 0.05 -10.50
N LEU A 122 -4.83 0.13 -9.23
CA LEU A 122 -3.55 -0.45 -8.78
C LEU A 122 -3.49 -1.98 -8.89
N LEU A 123 -4.64 -2.67 -8.88
CA LEU A 123 -4.69 -4.12 -9.08
C LEU A 123 -4.66 -4.52 -10.56
N ALA A 124 -5.07 -3.63 -11.46
CA ALA A 124 -5.17 -3.91 -12.89
C ALA A 124 -3.85 -3.72 -13.64
N GLU A 125 -3.04 -2.75 -13.21
CA GLU A 125 -1.72 -2.41 -13.79
C GLU A 125 -0.58 -3.27 -13.23
#